data_AF-A0A545AV78-F1
#
_entry.id   AF-A0A545AV78-F1
#
_cell.length_a   1.000
_cell.length_b   1.000
_cell.length_c   1.000
_cell.angle_alpha   90.00
_cell.angle_beta   90.00
_cell.angle_gamma   90.00
#
_symmetry.space_group_name_H-M   'P 1'
#
loop_
_entity.id
_entity.type
_entity.pdbx_description
1 polymer ?
#
loop_
_entity_poly.entity_id
_entity_poly.type
_entity_poly.pdbx_seq_one_letter_code
_entity_poly.pdbx_strand_id
1 'polypeptide(L)'
;MTEPQQAVRLVVRLLVASLTASVLFAVLTLVFRHDVLAYQQARDPDADPAALAATLWTRPIPILVVAVLYVWVARGLLAGAARAYRRVRIVSVVGFVAVGWLLLSGAYPGWLRGVQVVQLGLLAALIVAVNRRVVRAAFPVVPDPRPRNRKAAWALILLAPFVAEVSLGNIPLSQAWAVLVFVPIYGGGALLIREVVRRTGGGFVSVVILGVAYGLVEEGLVLQSLTSPHLYGAAEWAPRLFGVNSAYTLLNLVYHPVFSIAIPIVLVEMLFAEHGTKPYLRRGGLITAGVVFALGAVLIRLTVPASEDPGYTMPLAGVVIVALLAVALTVVGVRGRFPLATGDGAVPGVGAVAGLAGLVAFGFLGMLWPLAGAKHSLFLPGGGWPLLAVAGAAALVAAGSYVLRRWTGSAAWTRRHTLAACFGALVGHTLFALAGNADTIPDAVFLVAIAAGTGAVGARALGWSAPCRFRPRRFV
;
A
#
# COMPACT_ATOMS: atom_id res chain seq x y z
N MET A 1 1.96 34.55 34.94
CA MET A 1 1.82 33.45 33.95
C MET A 1 3.20 33.16 33.39
N THR A 2 3.59 31.90 33.25
CA THR A 2 4.88 31.54 32.66
C THR A 2 4.85 31.73 31.13
N GLU A 3 6.01 31.98 30.51
CA GLU A 3 6.15 32.12 29.05
C GLU A 3 5.52 30.93 28.26
N PRO A 4 5.65 29.66 28.71
CA PRO A 4 4.94 28.53 28.10
C PRO A 4 3.41 28.63 28.17
N GLN A 5 2.85 29.10 29.29
CA GLN A 5 1.40 29.25 29.45
C GLN A 5 0.84 30.33 28.51
N GLN A 6 1.57 31.43 28.32
CA GLN A 6 1.19 32.48 27.37
C GLN A 6 1.22 31.95 25.93
N ALA A 7 2.26 31.20 25.57
CA ALA A 7 2.39 30.60 24.25
C ALA A 7 1.30 29.55 23.96
N VAL A 8 0.91 28.72 24.94
CA VAL A 8 -0.21 27.77 24.80
C VAL A 8 -1.55 28.50 24.66
N ARG A 9 -1.78 29.58 25.41
CA ARG A 9 -3.00 30.39 25.24
C ARG A 9 -3.07 31.07 23.87
N LEU A 10 -1.95 31.51 23.30
CA LEU A 10 -1.89 32.02 21.93
C LEU A 10 -2.31 30.94 20.92
N VAL A 11 -1.82 29.70 21.07
CA VAL A 11 -2.24 28.56 20.24
C VAL A 11 -3.74 28.32 20.36
N VAL A 12 -4.31 28.38 21.57
CA VAL A 12 -5.76 28.22 21.77
C VAL A 12 -6.55 29.36 21.11
N ARG A 13 -6.10 30.61 21.21
CA ARG A 13 -6.74 31.76 20.53
C ARG A 13 -6.74 31.60 19.01
N LEU A 14 -5.61 31.20 18.43
CA LEU A 14 -5.51 30.93 16.99
C LEU A 14 -6.38 29.74 16.55
N LEU A 15 -6.46 28.71 17.39
CA LEU A 15 -7.33 27.55 17.16
C LEU A 15 -8.81 27.96 17.12
N VAL A 16 -9.25 28.79 18.08
CA VAL A 16 -10.61 29.32 18.13
C VAL A 16 -10.88 30.25 16.95
N ALA A 17 -9.97 31.16 16.61
CA ALA A 17 -10.12 32.05 15.46
C ALA A 17 -10.23 31.26 14.13
N SER A 18 -9.40 30.24 13.95
CA SER A 18 -9.46 29.35 12.78
C SER A 18 -10.78 28.57 12.71
N LEU A 19 -11.32 28.17 13.87
CA LEU A 19 -12.62 27.52 13.95
C LEU A 19 -13.75 28.50 13.57
N THR A 20 -13.73 29.71 14.12
CA THR A 20 -14.73 30.75 13.81
C THR A 20 -14.73 31.06 12.33
N ALA A 21 -13.56 31.21 11.69
CA ALA A 21 -13.47 31.43 10.26
C ALA A 21 -14.03 30.26 9.44
N SER A 22 -13.83 29.02 9.90
CA SER A 22 -14.39 27.82 9.27
C SER A 22 -15.90 27.69 9.41
N VAL A 23 -16.45 28.03 10.58
CA VAL A 23 -17.90 28.09 10.79
C VAL A 23 -18.52 29.20 9.95
N LEU A 24 -17.88 30.37 9.89
CA LEU A 24 -18.33 31.48 9.06
C LEU A 24 -18.35 31.09 7.57
N PHE A 25 -17.30 30.44 7.06
CA PHE A 25 -17.26 29.93 5.69
C PHE A 25 -18.40 28.96 5.41
N ALA A 26 -18.65 28.01 6.33
CA ALA A 26 -19.73 27.05 6.24
C ALA A 26 -21.11 27.72 6.21
N VAL A 27 -21.36 28.68 7.11
CA VAL A 27 -22.62 29.44 7.17
C VAL A 27 -22.82 30.25 5.90
N LEU A 28 -21.81 30.98 5.45
CA LEU A 28 -21.90 31.77 4.20
C LEU A 28 -22.18 30.88 2.99
N THR A 29 -21.57 29.69 2.93
CA THR A 29 -21.83 28.72 1.85
C THR A 29 -23.28 28.25 1.83
N LEU A 30 -23.90 28.06 3.00
CA LEU A 30 -25.30 27.62 3.11
C LEU A 30 -26.31 28.75 2.88
N VAL A 31 -26.01 29.95 3.37
CA VAL A 31 -26.85 31.14 3.19
C VAL A 31 -26.89 31.53 1.71
N PHE A 32 -25.74 31.57 1.04
CA PHE A 32 -25.60 31.93 -0.36
C PHE A 32 -25.56 30.70 -1.30
N ARG A 33 -26.24 29.62 -0.91
CA ARG A 33 -26.18 28.33 -1.65
C ARG A 33 -26.55 28.45 -3.12
N HIS A 34 -27.52 29.30 -3.47
CA HIS A 34 -27.97 29.46 -4.86
C HIS A 34 -26.89 30.15 -5.70
N ASP A 35 -26.24 31.19 -5.16
CA ASP A 35 -25.15 31.90 -5.84
C ASP A 35 -23.91 31.01 -6.00
N VAL A 36 -23.62 30.18 -5.00
CA VAL A 36 -22.50 29.23 -5.05
C VAL A 36 -22.77 28.13 -6.08
N LEU A 37 -23.98 27.57 -6.14
CA LEU A 37 -24.34 26.57 -7.16
C LEU A 37 -24.34 27.16 -8.57
N ALA A 38 -24.89 28.35 -8.74
CA ALA A 38 -24.87 29.04 -10.03
C ALA A 38 -23.44 29.28 -10.51
N TYR A 39 -22.54 29.67 -9.60
CA TYR A 39 -21.11 29.82 -9.90
C TYR A 39 -20.44 28.48 -10.29
N GLN A 40 -20.76 27.39 -9.58
CA GLN A 40 -20.20 26.06 -9.86
C GLN A 40 -20.71 25.50 -11.19
N GLN A 41 -22.00 25.59 -11.47
CA GLN A 41 -22.60 25.16 -12.74
C GLN A 41 -22.06 25.98 -13.93
N ALA A 42 -21.82 27.28 -13.75
CA ALA A 42 -21.24 28.11 -14.80
C ALA A 42 -19.78 27.73 -15.14
N ARG A 43 -19.08 27.09 -14.19
CA ARG A 43 -17.68 26.66 -14.35
C ARG A 43 -17.55 25.23 -14.84
N ASP A 44 -18.56 24.40 -14.59
CA ASP A 44 -18.66 23.02 -15.04
C ASP A 44 -20.09 22.76 -15.53
N PRO A 45 -20.42 23.15 -16.78
CA PRO A 45 -21.78 23.09 -17.31
C PRO A 45 -22.35 21.66 -17.38
N ASP A 46 -21.47 20.67 -17.52
CA ASP A 46 -21.81 19.25 -17.67
C ASP A 46 -21.95 18.52 -16.31
N ALA A 47 -21.65 19.19 -15.20
CA ALA A 47 -21.79 18.62 -13.88
C ALA A 47 -23.27 18.44 -13.48
N ASP A 48 -23.57 17.27 -12.90
CA ASP A 48 -24.90 16.97 -12.35
C ASP A 48 -25.27 17.96 -11.23
N PRO A 49 -26.36 18.74 -11.39
CA PRO A 49 -26.81 19.69 -10.38
C PRO A 49 -27.11 19.04 -9.01
N ALA A 50 -27.57 17.79 -9.00
CA ALA A 50 -27.85 17.06 -7.77
C ALA A 50 -26.54 16.69 -7.04
N ALA A 51 -25.50 16.29 -7.78
CA ALA A 51 -24.17 16.05 -7.24
C ALA A 51 -23.55 17.34 -6.67
N LEU A 52 -23.66 18.47 -7.39
CA LEU A 52 -23.19 19.78 -6.91
C LEU A 52 -23.94 20.19 -5.62
N ALA A 53 -25.26 20.02 -5.57
CA ALA A 53 -26.06 20.28 -4.38
C ALA A 53 -25.65 19.39 -3.19
N ALA A 54 -25.31 18.12 -3.42
CA ALA A 54 -24.81 17.24 -2.38
C ALA A 54 -23.44 17.70 -1.83
N THR A 55 -22.59 18.32 -2.66
CA THR A 55 -21.31 18.89 -2.19
C THR A 55 -21.48 20.07 -1.23
N LEU A 56 -22.60 20.79 -1.29
CA LEU A 56 -22.91 21.89 -0.35
C LEU A 56 -23.19 21.40 1.06
N TRP A 57 -23.67 20.16 1.24
CA TRP A 57 -24.00 19.61 2.56
C TRP A 57 -22.86 18.80 3.16
N THR A 58 -22.11 18.09 2.32
CA THR A 58 -20.98 17.24 2.75
C THR A 58 -19.79 18.02 3.31
N ARG A 59 -19.66 19.33 3.02
CA ARG A 59 -18.52 20.16 3.47
C ARG A 59 -18.78 20.91 4.79
N PRO A 60 -19.94 21.53 5.05
CA PRO A 60 -20.27 22.20 6.31
C PRO A 60 -20.46 21.24 7.50
N ILE A 61 -21.05 20.06 7.27
CA ILE A 61 -21.38 19.11 8.34
C ILE A 61 -20.11 18.64 9.09
N PRO A 62 -19.02 18.20 8.42
CA PRO A 62 -17.77 17.88 9.11
C PRO A 62 -17.17 19.06 9.87
N ILE A 63 -17.27 20.29 9.33
CA ILE A 63 -16.76 21.50 10.00
C ILE A 63 -17.48 21.72 11.33
N LEU A 64 -18.80 21.57 11.36
CA LEU A 64 -19.62 21.70 12.56
C LEU A 64 -19.33 20.58 13.59
N VAL A 65 -19.15 19.33 13.12
CA VAL A 65 -18.75 18.21 13.99
C VAL A 65 -17.36 18.43 14.60
N VAL A 66 -16.41 18.93 13.79
CA VAL A 66 -15.05 19.27 14.24
C VAL A 66 -15.08 20.45 15.22
N ALA A 67 -16.01 21.40 15.08
CA ALA A 67 -16.19 22.51 16.02
C ALA A 67 -16.47 22.05 17.45
N VAL A 68 -17.32 21.04 17.61
CA VAL A 68 -17.65 20.45 18.92
C VAL A 68 -16.43 19.74 19.54
N LEU A 69 -15.66 19.04 18.71
CA LEU A 69 -14.43 18.35 19.14
C LEU A 69 -13.32 19.33 19.53
N TYR A 70 -13.30 20.53 18.97
CA TYR A 70 -12.29 21.56 19.24
C TYR A 70 -12.36 22.11 20.67
N VAL A 71 -13.55 22.15 21.28
CA VAL A 71 -13.71 22.53 22.70
C VAL A 71 -12.93 21.57 23.62
N TRP A 72 -13.01 20.27 23.34
CA TRP A 72 -12.26 19.25 24.08
C TRP A 72 -10.76 19.31 23.83
N VAL A 73 -10.35 19.65 22.60
CA VAL A 73 -8.93 19.82 22.24
C VAL A 73 -8.34 21.07 22.90
N ALA A 74 -9.06 22.18 22.92
CA ALA A 74 -8.62 23.41 23.61
C ALA A 74 -8.49 23.20 25.12
N ARG A 75 -9.48 22.55 25.75
CA ARG A 75 -9.39 22.16 27.17
C ARG A 75 -8.21 21.23 27.42
N GLY A 76 -7.98 20.25 26.55
CA GLY A 76 -6.84 19.34 26.63
C GLY A 76 -5.47 20.03 26.48
N LEU A 77 -5.36 21.05 25.63
CA LEU A 77 -4.16 21.87 25.51
C LEU A 77 -3.87 22.65 26.79
N LEU A 78 -4.89 23.28 27.37
CA LEU A 78 -4.77 24.03 28.63
C LEU A 78 -4.42 23.11 29.81
N ALA A 79 -4.88 21.86 29.77
CA ALA A 79 -4.57 20.82 30.77
C ALA A 79 -3.22 20.12 30.55
N GLY A 80 -2.38 20.55 29.60
CA GLY A 80 -1.05 19.95 29.38
C GLY A 80 -1.07 18.60 28.64
N ALA A 81 -2.19 18.21 28.01
CA ALA A 81 -2.30 16.89 27.37
C ALA A 81 -1.51 16.82 26.05
N ALA A 82 -0.42 16.04 26.03
CA ALA A 82 0.40 15.80 24.83
C ALA A 82 -0.38 15.17 23.64
N ARG A 83 -1.54 14.57 23.89
CA ARG A 83 -2.45 14.10 22.83
C ARG A 83 -3.18 15.27 22.14
N ALA A 84 -3.64 16.25 22.89
CA ALA A 84 -4.29 17.44 22.35
C ALA A 84 -3.30 18.27 21.51
N TYR A 85 -2.08 18.45 22.02
CA TYR A 85 -0.99 19.10 21.29
C TYR A 85 -0.68 18.44 19.94
N ARG A 86 -0.55 17.10 19.91
CA ARG A 86 -0.35 16.36 18.65
C ARG A 86 -1.52 16.49 17.68
N ARG A 87 -2.75 16.45 18.19
CA ARG A 87 -3.96 16.62 17.34
C ARG A 87 -3.98 17.99 16.69
N VAL A 88 -3.74 19.07 17.45
CA VAL A 88 -3.68 20.42 16.88
C VAL A 88 -2.62 20.54 15.80
N ARG A 89 -1.42 19.98 16.02
CA ARG A 89 -0.33 20.02 15.04
C ARG A 89 -0.65 19.29 13.73
N ILE A 90 -1.36 18.16 13.80
CA ILE A 90 -1.78 17.40 12.62
C ILE A 90 -2.92 18.12 11.91
N VAL A 91 -3.98 18.47 12.65
CA VAL A 91 -5.18 19.07 12.07
C VAL A 91 -4.89 20.45 11.47
N SER A 92 -3.96 21.24 12.03
CA SER A 92 -3.56 22.52 11.45
C SER A 92 -2.91 22.35 10.07
N VAL A 93 -2.07 21.32 9.89
CA VAL A 93 -1.42 21.05 8.60
C VAL A 93 -2.41 20.48 7.59
N VAL A 94 -3.23 19.49 8.01
CA VAL A 94 -4.27 18.90 7.15
C VAL A 94 -5.28 19.97 6.71
N GLY A 95 -5.73 20.81 7.64
CA GLY A 95 -6.62 21.93 7.36
C GLY A 95 -5.98 22.93 6.40
N PHE A 96 -4.69 23.26 6.57
CA PHE A 96 -4.00 24.18 5.66
C PHE A 96 -3.93 23.63 4.23
N VAL A 97 -3.61 22.35 4.07
CA VAL A 97 -3.59 21.69 2.75
C VAL A 97 -4.99 21.64 2.14
N ALA A 98 -6.01 21.26 2.91
CA ALA A 98 -7.39 21.16 2.43
C ALA A 98 -7.95 22.52 1.98
N VAL A 99 -7.79 23.57 2.79
CA VAL A 99 -8.22 24.93 2.42
C VAL A 99 -7.41 25.46 1.24
N GLY A 100 -6.10 25.17 1.19
CA GLY A 100 -5.22 25.56 0.09
C GLY A 100 -5.65 24.94 -1.24
N TRP A 101 -5.97 23.64 -1.23
CA TRP A 101 -6.53 22.95 -2.39
C TRP A 101 -7.86 23.58 -2.84
N LEU A 102 -8.78 23.86 -1.91
CA LEU A 102 -10.06 24.50 -2.23
C LEU A 102 -9.87 25.89 -2.85
N LEU A 103 -8.93 26.68 -2.33
CA LEU A 103 -8.62 27.99 -2.88
C LEU A 103 -8.06 27.90 -4.31
N LEU A 104 -7.14 26.96 -4.56
CA LEU A 104 -6.51 26.75 -5.86
C LEU A 104 -7.47 26.16 -6.89
N SER A 105 -8.38 25.28 -6.47
CA SER A 105 -9.40 24.69 -7.36
C SER A 105 -10.36 25.71 -7.96
N GLY A 106 -10.47 26.90 -7.34
CA GLY A 106 -11.42 27.93 -7.79
C GLY A 106 -12.88 27.50 -7.66
N ALA A 107 -13.19 26.55 -6.77
CA ALA A 107 -14.54 25.99 -6.59
C ALA A 107 -15.57 26.97 -5.99
N TYR A 108 -15.16 28.20 -5.66
CA TYR A 108 -15.99 29.18 -4.95
C TYR A 108 -15.81 30.61 -5.50
N PRO A 109 -16.85 31.46 -5.37
CA PRO A 109 -16.80 32.87 -5.78
C PRO A 109 -15.68 33.66 -5.10
N GLY A 110 -15.22 34.74 -5.74
CA GLY A 110 -14.11 35.58 -5.27
C GLY A 110 -14.27 36.11 -3.83
N TRP A 111 -15.47 36.50 -3.43
CA TRP A 111 -15.75 37.00 -2.08
C TRP A 111 -15.61 35.90 -1.01
N LEU A 112 -16.02 34.66 -1.34
CA LEU A 112 -15.88 33.51 -0.43
C LEU A 112 -14.43 33.01 -0.38
N ARG A 113 -13.68 33.13 -1.49
CA ARG A 113 -12.24 32.91 -1.52
C ARG A 113 -11.48 33.88 -0.61
N GLY A 114 -11.97 35.11 -0.43
CA GLY A 114 -11.45 36.05 0.58
C GLY A 114 -11.47 35.47 2.00
N VAL A 115 -12.54 34.77 2.37
CA VAL A 115 -12.65 34.06 3.65
C VAL A 115 -11.63 32.90 3.75
N GLN A 116 -11.41 32.18 2.65
CA GLN A 116 -10.42 31.09 2.60
C GLN A 116 -8.98 31.59 2.76
N VAL A 117 -8.64 32.77 2.23
CA VAL A 117 -7.33 33.40 2.43
C VAL A 117 -7.12 33.72 3.91
N VAL A 118 -8.14 34.24 4.60
CA VAL A 118 -8.08 34.48 6.06
C VAL A 118 -7.91 33.17 6.83
N GLN A 119 -8.64 32.12 6.45
CA GLN A 119 -8.48 30.78 7.06
C GLN A 119 -7.05 30.25 6.89
N LEU A 120 -6.45 30.38 5.70
CA LEU A 120 -5.07 29.98 5.45
C LEU A 120 -4.07 30.77 6.31
N GLY A 121 -4.25 32.09 6.43
CA GLY A 121 -3.43 32.93 7.30
C GLY A 121 -3.48 32.49 8.76
N LEU A 122 -4.68 32.18 9.27
CA LEU A 122 -4.88 31.69 10.63
C LEU A 122 -4.26 30.30 10.85
N LEU A 123 -4.41 29.40 9.89
CA LEU A 123 -3.81 28.06 9.93
C LEU A 123 -2.29 28.11 9.84
N ALA A 124 -1.72 28.97 8.99
CA ALA A 124 -0.28 29.21 8.91
C ALA A 124 0.27 29.75 10.24
N ALA A 125 -0.40 30.76 10.81
CA ALA A 125 -0.05 31.30 12.12
C ALA A 125 -0.13 30.24 13.23
N LEU A 126 -1.14 29.37 13.19
CA LEU A 126 -1.30 28.25 14.11
C LEU A 126 -0.17 27.21 13.95
N ILE A 127 0.20 26.85 12.72
CA ILE A 127 1.33 25.95 12.44
C ILE A 127 2.63 26.53 13.01
N VAL A 128 2.89 27.82 12.78
CA VAL A 128 4.08 28.48 13.32
C VAL A 128 4.05 28.48 14.86
N ALA A 129 2.93 28.88 15.45
CA ALA A 129 2.78 28.97 16.91
C ALA A 129 2.96 27.62 17.61
N VAL A 130 2.36 26.55 17.08
CA VAL A 130 2.46 25.19 17.64
C VAL A 130 3.87 24.62 17.53
N ASN A 131 4.65 25.01 16.52
CA ASN A 131 6.02 24.54 16.32
C ASN A 131 7.09 25.37 17.07
N ARG A 132 6.72 26.48 17.74
CA ARG A 132 7.65 27.27 18.55
C ARG A 132 8.31 26.40 19.63
N ARG A 133 9.61 26.62 19.87
CA ARG A 133 10.40 25.87 20.86
C ARG A 133 9.74 25.89 22.25
N VAL A 134 9.23 27.05 22.66
CA VAL A 134 8.53 27.27 23.93
C VAL A 134 7.29 26.39 24.08
N VAL A 135 6.45 26.29 23.04
CA VAL A 135 5.24 25.44 23.06
C VAL A 135 5.62 23.96 23.03
N ARG A 136 6.63 23.58 22.23
CA ARG A 136 7.15 22.20 22.20
C ARG A 136 7.68 21.74 23.55
N ALA A 137 8.37 22.61 24.28
CA ALA A 137 8.91 22.32 25.59
C ALA A 137 7.80 22.08 26.63
N ALA A 138 6.64 22.74 26.48
CA ALA A 138 5.48 22.53 27.35
C ALA A 138 4.81 21.15 27.20
N PHE A 139 5.08 20.43 26.10
CA PHE A 139 4.53 19.10 25.85
C PHE A 139 5.64 18.11 25.47
N PRO A 140 6.51 17.71 26.41
CA PRO A 140 7.62 16.82 26.12
C PRO A 140 7.13 15.47 25.59
N VAL A 141 7.84 14.95 24.59
CA VAL A 141 7.52 13.65 24.00
C VAL A 141 7.86 12.58 25.02
N VAL A 142 6.85 11.98 25.65
CA VAL A 142 7.04 10.76 26.46
C VAL A 142 7.66 9.69 25.55
N PRO A 143 8.88 9.20 25.84
CA PRO A 143 9.51 8.16 25.05
C PRO A 143 8.65 6.91 25.06
N ASP A 144 8.18 6.46 23.89
CA ASP A 144 7.51 5.17 23.78
C ASP A 144 8.57 4.06 23.94
N PRO A 145 8.52 3.24 25.01
CA PRO A 145 9.55 2.25 25.31
C PRO A 145 9.60 1.10 24.28
N ARG A 146 8.65 1.06 23.34
CA ARG A 146 8.59 0.00 22.33
C ARG A 146 9.83 0.01 21.43
N PRO A 147 10.40 -1.19 21.14
CA PRO A 147 11.52 -1.33 20.23
C PRO A 147 11.14 -0.78 18.84
N ARG A 148 12.09 -0.11 18.19
CA ARG A 148 11.94 0.46 16.85
C ARG A 148 13.14 0.08 16.00
N ASN A 149 12.92 -0.17 14.71
CA ASN A 149 14.00 -0.36 13.76
C ASN A 149 13.67 0.37 12.46
N ARG A 150 14.16 1.62 12.37
CA ARG A 150 13.93 2.48 11.21
C ARG A 150 14.65 1.96 9.97
N LYS A 151 15.82 1.35 10.13
CA LYS A 151 16.59 0.79 9.02
C LYS A 151 15.83 -0.36 8.37
N ALA A 152 15.30 -1.28 9.18
CA ALA A 152 14.46 -2.38 8.69
C ALA A 152 13.16 -1.89 8.03
N ALA A 153 12.51 -0.88 8.59
CA ALA A 153 11.32 -0.29 7.98
C ALA A 153 11.62 0.31 6.59
N TRP A 154 12.68 1.11 6.47
CA TRP A 154 13.07 1.69 5.18
C TRP A 154 13.55 0.63 4.17
N ALA A 155 14.28 -0.38 4.63
CA ALA A 155 14.68 -1.50 3.77
C ALA A 155 13.44 -2.20 3.18
N LEU A 156 12.39 -2.41 3.97
CA LEU A 156 11.14 -3.01 3.48
C LEU A 156 10.38 -2.09 2.53
N ILE A 157 10.29 -0.79 2.85
CA ILE A 157 9.63 0.21 2.00
C ILE A 157 10.23 0.25 0.60
N LEU A 158 11.55 0.11 0.49
CA LEU A 158 12.25 0.17 -0.79
C LEU A 158 12.30 -1.18 -1.51
N LEU A 159 12.45 -2.28 -0.75
CA LEU A 159 12.55 -3.61 -1.35
C LEU A 159 11.22 -4.09 -1.95
N ALA A 160 10.09 -3.75 -1.35
CA ALA A 160 8.77 -4.17 -1.83
C ALA A 160 8.46 -3.71 -3.27
N PRO A 161 8.50 -2.41 -3.62
CA PRO A 161 8.29 -1.96 -5.00
C PRO A 161 9.42 -2.39 -5.95
N PHE A 162 10.65 -2.53 -5.45
CA PHE A 162 11.75 -3.03 -6.29
C PHE A 162 11.48 -4.46 -6.77
N VAL A 163 11.04 -5.35 -5.88
CA VAL A 163 10.70 -6.73 -6.24
C VAL A 163 9.42 -6.79 -7.06
N ALA A 164 8.41 -5.99 -6.71
CA ALA A 164 7.11 -6.06 -7.36
C ALA A 164 7.12 -5.51 -8.79
N GLU A 165 7.87 -4.43 -9.05
CA GLU A 165 7.79 -3.70 -10.32
C GLU A 165 9.11 -3.68 -11.07
N VAL A 166 10.20 -3.33 -10.39
CA VAL A 166 11.50 -3.09 -11.05
C VAL A 166 12.10 -4.40 -11.54
N SER A 167 12.11 -5.46 -10.73
CA SER A 167 12.63 -6.76 -11.16
C SER A 167 11.67 -7.52 -12.09
N LEU A 168 10.40 -7.11 -12.18
CA LEU A 168 9.45 -7.63 -13.18
C LEU A 168 9.56 -6.89 -14.52
N GLY A 169 10.26 -5.75 -14.58
CA GLY A 169 10.39 -4.97 -15.80
C GLY A 169 9.13 -4.21 -16.21
N ASN A 170 8.12 -4.10 -15.33
CA ASN A 170 6.90 -3.32 -15.61
C ASN A 170 7.18 -1.80 -15.73
N ILE A 171 8.31 -1.35 -15.17
CA ILE A 171 8.78 0.03 -15.26
C ILE A 171 10.00 0.02 -16.18
N PRO A 172 9.88 0.51 -17.43
CA PRO A 172 11.02 0.67 -18.32
C PRO A 172 12.10 1.54 -17.68
N LEU A 173 13.37 1.32 -18.01
CA LEU A 173 14.49 2.05 -17.41
C LEU A 173 14.36 3.57 -17.62
N SER A 174 13.81 3.99 -18.76
CA SER A 174 13.51 5.39 -19.08
C SER A 174 12.51 6.03 -18.10
N GLN A 175 11.68 5.23 -17.44
CA GLN A 175 10.67 5.63 -16.49
C GLN A 175 10.99 5.19 -15.06
N ALA A 176 12.25 4.89 -14.74
CA ALA A 176 12.65 4.41 -13.41
C ALA A 176 12.18 5.33 -12.25
N TRP A 177 11.95 6.62 -12.50
CA TRP A 177 11.38 7.55 -11.53
C TRP A 177 9.97 7.17 -11.07
N ALA A 178 9.19 6.45 -11.90
CA ALA A 178 7.84 6.00 -11.59
C ALA A 178 7.79 5.08 -10.36
N VAL A 179 8.92 4.44 -9.99
CA VAL A 179 9.01 3.67 -8.73
C VAL A 179 8.61 4.52 -7.52
N LEU A 180 8.84 5.84 -7.54
CA LEU A 180 8.45 6.76 -6.47
C LEU A 180 6.93 6.88 -6.30
N VAL A 181 6.17 6.66 -7.37
CA VAL A 181 4.70 6.63 -7.38
C VAL A 181 4.19 5.33 -6.73
N PHE A 182 4.92 4.23 -6.92
CA PHE A 182 4.60 2.90 -6.40
C PHE A 182 5.07 2.67 -4.95
N VAL A 183 6.11 3.38 -4.49
CA VAL A 183 6.63 3.27 -3.11
C VAL A 183 5.54 3.43 -2.03
N PRO A 184 4.62 4.40 -2.10
CA PRO A 184 3.55 4.56 -1.12
C PRO A 184 2.63 3.33 -0.99
N ILE A 185 2.18 2.75 -2.11
CA ILE A 185 1.23 1.62 -2.10
C ILE A 185 1.95 0.30 -1.74
N TYR A 186 3.04 -0.02 -2.42
CA TYR A 186 3.80 -1.25 -2.18
C TYR A 186 4.58 -1.22 -0.88
N GLY A 187 5.41 -0.20 -0.68
CA GLY A 187 6.24 -0.06 0.51
C GLY A 187 5.41 0.19 1.77
N GLY A 188 4.36 1.01 1.65
CA GLY A 188 3.39 1.23 2.72
C GLY A 188 2.59 -0.04 3.05
N GLY A 189 2.06 -0.73 2.04
CA GLY A 189 1.29 -1.97 2.19
C GLY A 189 2.09 -3.10 2.83
N ALA A 190 3.29 -3.39 2.32
CA ALA A 190 4.17 -4.42 2.88
C ALA A 190 4.55 -4.12 4.34
N LEU A 191 4.88 -2.87 4.66
CA LEU A 191 5.21 -2.46 6.02
C LEU A 191 3.99 -2.55 6.96
N LEU A 192 2.80 -2.16 6.50
CA LEU A 192 1.55 -2.27 7.26
C LEU A 192 1.22 -3.71 7.59
N ILE A 193 1.22 -4.59 6.58
CA ILE A 193 0.92 -6.02 6.76
C ILE A 193 1.89 -6.62 7.77
N ARG A 194 3.19 -6.37 7.59
CA ARG A 194 4.22 -6.84 8.52
C ARG A 194 3.95 -6.35 9.94
N GLU A 195 3.69 -5.06 10.12
CA GLU A 195 3.43 -4.50 11.44
C GLU A 195 2.18 -5.08 12.10
N VAL A 196 1.11 -5.28 11.34
CA VAL A 196 -0.15 -5.85 11.82
C VAL A 196 0.07 -7.30 12.27
N VAL A 197 0.65 -8.14 11.41
CA VAL A 197 0.93 -9.56 11.70
C VAL A 197 1.79 -9.69 12.96
N ARG A 198 2.87 -8.91 13.06
CA ARG A 198 3.77 -8.99 14.22
C ARG A 198 3.15 -8.46 15.51
N ARG A 199 2.18 -7.55 15.43
CA ARG A 199 1.44 -7.04 16.61
C ARG A 199 0.35 -8.00 17.09
N THR A 200 -0.25 -8.79 16.19
CA THR A 200 -1.27 -9.79 16.55
C THR A 200 -0.69 -11.17 16.83
N GLY A 201 0.62 -11.33 16.61
CA GLY A 201 1.34 -12.60 16.80
C GLY A 201 1.07 -13.60 15.69
N GLY A 202 0.70 -13.13 14.49
CA GLY A 202 0.51 -13.97 13.30
C GLY A 202 1.83 -14.49 12.72
N GLY A 203 1.71 -15.59 11.97
CA GLY A 203 2.81 -16.28 11.29
C GLY A 203 2.90 -15.95 9.80
N PHE A 204 3.54 -16.83 9.03
CA PHE A 204 3.69 -16.65 7.58
C PHE A 204 2.37 -16.81 6.84
N VAL A 205 1.52 -17.75 7.26
CA VAL A 205 0.16 -17.89 6.68
C VAL A 205 -0.64 -16.59 6.79
N SER A 206 -0.54 -15.86 7.92
CA SER A 206 -1.16 -14.54 8.06
C SER A 206 -0.61 -13.52 7.06
N VAL A 207 0.71 -13.55 6.78
CA VAL A 207 1.34 -12.67 5.78
C VAL A 207 0.78 -12.96 4.39
N VAL A 208 0.70 -14.24 4.00
CA VAL A 208 0.17 -14.64 2.69
C VAL A 208 -1.30 -14.25 2.54
N ILE A 209 -2.15 -14.54 3.54
CA ILE A 209 -3.58 -14.18 3.51
C ILE A 209 -3.77 -12.66 3.39
N LEU A 210 -3.01 -11.87 4.17
CA LEU A 210 -3.06 -10.41 4.07
C LEU A 210 -2.45 -9.89 2.76
N GLY A 211 -1.53 -10.62 2.16
CA GLY A 211 -1.02 -10.34 0.82
C GLY A 211 -2.08 -10.56 -0.27
N VAL A 212 -2.92 -11.59 -0.15
CA VAL A 212 -4.09 -11.77 -1.04
C VAL A 212 -5.09 -10.63 -0.83
N ALA A 213 -5.35 -10.25 0.42
CA ALA A 213 -6.22 -9.11 0.72
C ALA A 213 -5.67 -7.80 0.12
N TYR A 214 -4.34 -7.60 0.16
CA TYR A 214 -3.68 -6.48 -0.50
C TYR A 214 -3.87 -6.51 -2.01
N GLY A 215 -3.67 -7.66 -2.68
CA GLY A 215 -3.93 -7.79 -4.12
C GLY A 215 -5.38 -7.51 -4.50
N LEU A 216 -6.36 -7.93 -3.68
CA LEU A 216 -7.77 -7.57 -3.90
C LEU A 216 -8.04 -6.07 -3.76
N VAL A 217 -7.36 -5.40 -2.81
CA VAL A 217 -7.50 -3.95 -2.62
C VAL A 217 -6.86 -3.20 -3.79
N GLU A 218 -5.63 -3.55 -4.16
CA GLU A 218 -4.89 -2.91 -5.24
C GLU A 218 -5.55 -3.16 -6.60
N GLU A 219 -5.65 -4.41 -7.03
CA GLU A 219 -6.17 -4.75 -8.36
C GLU A 219 -7.69 -4.61 -8.43
N GLY A 220 -8.39 -4.99 -7.37
CA GLY A 220 -9.85 -4.99 -7.36
C GLY A 220 -10.47 -3.63 -7.09
N LEU A 221 -10.07 -2.93 -6.02
CA LEU A 221 -10.72 -1.68 -5.62
C LEU A 221 -10.03 -0.43 -6.18
N VAL A 222 -8.69 -0.41 -6.19
CA VAL A 222 -7.90 0.75 -6.60
C VAL A 222 -7.76 0.83 -8.12
N LEU A 223 -7.30 -0.24 -8.77
CA LEU A 223 -7.14 -0.28 -10.22
C LEU A 223 -8.43 -0.68 -10.94
N GLN A 224 -9.27 -1.50 -10.31
CA GLN A 224 -10.45 -2.13 -10.92
C GLN A 224 -10.11 -3.04 -12.12
N SER A 225 -8.84 -3.42 -12.23
CA SER A 225 -8.23 -4.24 -13.28
C SER A 225 -8.83 -5.64 -13.38
N LEU A 226 -9.31 -6.20 -12.26
CA LEU A 226 -9.93 -7.52 -12.21
C LEU A 226 -11.17 -7.63 -13.10
N THR A 227 -11.84 -6.51 -13.39
CA THR A 227 -13.08 -6.48 -14.19
C THR A 227 -12.99 -5.53 -15.38
N SER A 228 -11.94 -4.72 -15.47
CA SER A 228 -11.79 -3.75 -16.55
C SER A 228 -11.75 -4.44 -17.92
N PRO A 229 -12.45 -3.89 -18.94
CA PRO A 229 -12.38 -4.35 -20.33
C PRO A 229 -11.06 -4.01 -21.03
N HIS A 230 -10.38 -2.93 -20.65
CA HIS A 230 -9.28 -2.39 -21.43
C HIS A 230 -7.96 -2.25 -20.67
N LEU A 231 -7.99 -2.18 -19.33
CA LEU A 231 -6.79 -1.98 -18.52
C LEU A 231 -5.78 -3.11 -18.78
N TYR A 232 -4.61 -2.72 -19.30
CA TYR A 232 -3.51 -3.60 -19.70
C TYR A 232 -3.85 -4.66 -20.75
N GLY A 233 -4.99 -4.54 -21.45
CA GLY A 233 -5.49 -5.58 -22.36
C GLY A 233 -5.78 -6.92 -21.68
N ALA A 234 -5.90 -6.94 -20.33
CA ALA A 234 -6.00 -8.15 -19.52
C ALA A 234 -7.23 -9.02 -19.86
N ALA A 235 -8.28 -8.40 -20.41
CA ALA A 235 -9.49 -9.09 -20.86
C ALA A 235 -9.25 -10.07 -22.01
N GLU A 236 -8.17 -9.87 -22.79
CA GLU A 236 -7.84 -10.72 -23.94
C GLU A 236 -7.03 -11.96 -23.56
N TRP A 237 -6.49 -12.02 -22.33
CA TRP A 237 -5.56 -13.07 -21.92
C TRP A 237 -6.24 -14.44 -21.76
N ALA A 238 -7.49 -14.45 -21.26
CA ALA A 238 -8.31 -15.64 -21.10
C ALA A 238 -9.79 -15.26 -20.95
N PRO A 239 -10.73 -16.19 -21.22
CA PRO A 239 -12.16 -15.96 -20.98
C PRO A 239 -12.44 -15.53 -19.54
N ARG A 240 -13.37 -14.59 -19.37
CA ARG A 240 -13.81 -14.15 -18.04
C ARG A 240 -14.59 -15.25 -17.34
N LEU A 241 -14.36 -15.39 -16.04
CA LEU A 241 -15.17 -16.25 -15.17
C LEU A 241 -15.85 -15.36 -14.15
N PHE A 242 -17.16 -15.48 -13.99
CA PHE A 242 -17.94 -14.66 -13.04
C PHE A 242 -17.73 -13.13 -13.21
N GLY A 243 -17.46 -12.68 -14.44
CA GLY A 243 -17.23 -11.28 -14.78
C GLY A 243 -15.80 -10.76 -14.56
N VAL A 244 -14.90 -11.57 -13.97
CA VAL A 244 -13.49 -11.19 -13.76
C VAL A 244 -12.56 -11.74 -14.85
N ASN A 245 -11.49 -10.99 -15.14
CA ASN A 245 -10.39 -11.37 -16.03
C ASN A 245 -9.63 -12.55 -15.39
N SER A 246 -9.93 -13.79 -15.80
CA SER A 246 -9.57 -15.00 -15.03
C SER A 246 -8.06 -15.21 -14.88
N ALA A 247 -7.31 -15.17 -15.99
CA ALA A 247 -5.86 -15.31 -15.98
C ALA A 247 -5.19 -14.19 -15.19
N TYR A 248 -5.59 -12.94 -15.43
CA TYR A 248 -5.05 -11.76 -14.74
C TYR A 248 -5.35 -11.78 -13.24
N THR A 249 -6.56 -12.20 -12.86
CA THR A 249 -6.97 -12.32 -11.44
C THR A 249 -6.15 -13.38 -10.73
N LEU A 250 -6.00 -14.57 -11.32
CA LEU A 250 -5.17 -15.62 -10.74
C LEU A 250 -3.71 -15.19 -10.63
N LEU A 251 -3.18 -14.54 -11.68
CA LEU A 251 -1.83 -14.02 -11.69
C LEU A 251 -1.59 -13.09 -10.51
N ASN A 252 -2.39 -12.03 -10.38
CA ASN A 252 -2.13 -11.00 -9.37
C ASN A 252 -2.45 -11.45 -7.94
N LEU A 253 -3.48 -12.27 -7.74
CA LEU A 253 -3.81 -12.79 -6.40
C LEU A 253 -2.80 -13.82 -5.87
N VAL A 254 -1.90 -14.33 -6.71
CA VAL A 254 -0.72 -15.10 -6.27
C VAL A 254 0.52 -14.21 -6.24
N TYR A 255 0.69 -13.36 -7.26
CA TYR A 255 1.85 -12.50 -7.43
C TYR A 255 2.06 -11.56 -6.25
N HIS A 256 1.06 -10.75 -5.88
CA HIS A 256 1.20 -9.79 -4.79
C HIS A 256 1.54 -10.44 -3.44
N PRO A 257 0.84 -11.50 -2.98
CA PRO A 257 1.20 -12.15 -1.73
C PRO A 257 2.63 -12.67 -1.71
N VAL A 258 3.15 -13.17 -2.84
CA VAL A 258 4.49 -13.76 -2.91
C VAL A 258 5.56 -12.70 -3.11
N PHE A 259 5.50 -11.93 -4.20
CA PHE A 259 6.56 -11.02 -4.65
C PHE A 259 6.45 -9.64 -4.03
N SER A 260 5.24 -9.08 -3.92
CA SER A 260 5.06 -7.74 -3.33
C SER A 260 5.16 -7.75 -1.81
N ILE A 261 4.74 -8.85 -1.16
CA ILE A 261 4.56 -8.91 0.30
C ILE A 261 5.52 -9.91 0.98
N ALA A 262 5.38 -11.21 0.71
CA ALA A 262 6.06 -12.23 1.51
C ALA A 262 7.58 -12.21 1.35
N ILE A 263 8.09 -12.22 0.11
CA ILE A 263 9.53 -12.23 -0.16
C ILE A 263 10.22 -10.99 0.46
N PRO A 264 9.76 -9.74 0.22
CA PRO A 264 10.34 -8.56 0.85
C PRO A 264 10.35 -8.63 2.38
N ILE A 265 9.24 -9.05 3.00
CA ILE A 265 9.15 -9.18 4.47
C ILE A 265 10.16 -10.21 4.98
N VAL A 266 10.21 -11.40 4.38
CA VAL A 266 11.10 -12.49 4.79
C VAL A 266 12.57 -12.08 4.65
N LEU A 267 12.95 -11.49 3.52
CA LEU A 267 14.32 -11.06 3.28
C LEU A 267 14.76 -9.97 4.27
N VAL A 268 13.90 -8.99 4.55
CA VAL A 268 14.22 -7.93 5.52
C VAL A 268 14.28 -8.49 6.95
N GLU A 269 13.37 -9.38 7.34
CA GLU A 269 13.41 -9.99 8.68
C GLU A 269 14.65 -10.88 8.87
N MET A 270 15.17 -11.47 7.79
CA MET A 270 16.47 -12.15 7.82
C MET A 270 17.63 -11.16 7.90
N LEU A 271 17.62 -10.10 7.09
CA LEU A 271 18.66 -9.06 7.11
C LEU A 271 18.80 -8.43 8.51
N PHE A 272 17.68 -8.27 9.22
CA PHE A 272 17.62 -7.73 10.58
C PHE A 272 17.24 -8.80 11.62
N ALA A 273 17.81 -10.01 11.50
CA ALA A 273 17.47 -11.15 12.35
C ALA A 273 17.60 -10.88 13.86
N GLU A 274 18.56 -10.04 14.27
CA GLU A 274 18.76 -9.64 15.68
C GLU A 274 17.57 -8.87 16.25
N HIS A 275 16.82 -8.14 15.42
CA HIS A 275 15.59 -7.45 15.84
C HIS A 275 14.43 -8.44 16.06
N GLY A 276 14.48 -9.59 15.38
CA GLY A 276 13.48 -10.63 15.41
C GLY A 276 12.10 -10.16 14.95
N THR A 277 11.05 -10.78 15.50
CA THR A 277 9.64 -10.53 15.13
C THR A 277 9.03 -9.31 15.82
N LYS A 278 9.84 -8.46 16.46
CA LYS A 278 9.35 -7.26 17.15
C LYS A 278 8.89 -6.22 16.11
N PRO A 279 7.85 -5.42 16.41
CA PRO A 279 7.46 -4.29 15.57
C PRO A 279 8.64 -3.36 15.24
N TYR A 280 8.69 -2.86 14.01
CA TYR A 280 9.67 -1.86 13.55
C TYR A 280 9.22 -0.45 13.92
N LEU A 281 7.90 -0.21 13.95
CA LEU A 281 7.32 1.10 14.15
C LEU A 281 6.70 1.24 15.55
N ARG A 282 6.54 2.50 15.96
CA ARG A 282 5.65 2.88 17.07
C ARG A 282 4.24 3.08 16.53
N ARG A 283 3.25 3.30 17.42
CA ARG A 283 1.85 3.59 17.00
C ARG A 283 1.76 4.72 15.98
N GLY A 284 2.51 5.81 16.19
CA GLY A 284 2.54 6.94 15.24
C GLY A 284 3.08 6.55 13.87
N GLY A 285 4.14 5.74 13.81
CA GLY A 285 4.69 5.25 12.54
C GLY A 285 3.73 4.30 11.82
N LEU A 286 3.01 3.45 12.56
CA LEU A 286 1.96 2.60 11.99
C LEU A 286 0.85 3.42 11.35
N ILE A 287 0.38 4.48 12.03
CA ILE A 287 -0.63 5.39 11.49
C ILE A 287 -0.08 6.09 10.24
N THR A 288 1.16 6.58 10.27
CA THR A 288 1.80 7.20 9.10
C THR A 288 1.88 6.23 7.92
N ALA A 289 2.30 4.98 8.14
CA ALA A 289 2.32 3.97 7.08
C ALA A 289 0.91 3.72 6.51
N GLY A 290 -0.12 3.70 7.37
CA GLY A 290 -1.54 3.60 7.00
C GLY A 290 -1.99 4.73 6.08
N VAL A 291 -1.68 5.97 6.46
CA VAL A 291 -2.00 7.16 5.67
C VAL A 291 -1.23 7.16 4.35
N VAL A 292 0.06 6.83 4.36
CA VAL A 292 0.89 6.79 3.14
C VAL A 292 0.37 5.73 2.16
N PHE A 293 0.01 4.54 2.64
CA PHE A 293 -0.62 3.50 1.82
C PHE A 293 -1.94 3.98 1.21
N ALA A 294 -2.83 4.59 2.01
CA ALA A 294 -4.10 5.11 1.51
C ALA A 294 -3.92 6.25 0.49
N LEU A 295 -2.96 7.15 0.70
CA LEU A 295 -2.61 8.18 -0.28
C LEU A 295 -2.02 7.60 -1.56
N GLY A 296 -1.20 6.54 -1.45
CA GLY A 296 -0.70 5.78 -2.58
C GLY A 296 -1.82 5.13 -3.39
N ALA A 297 -2.77 4.49 -2.71
CA ALA A 297 -3.97 3.92 -3.34
C ALA A 297 -4.80 4.97 -4.08
N VAL A 298 -5.03 6.14 -3.47
CA VAL A 298 -5.73 7.26 -4.14
C VAL A 298 -4.94 7.76 -5.34
N LEU A 299 -3.62 7.94 -5.19
CA LEU A 299 -2.76 8.38 -6.29
C LEU A 299 -2.87 7.42 -7.48
N ILE A 300 -2.68 6.13 -7.26
CA ILE A 300 -2.77 5.10 -8.31
C ILE A 300 -4.18 5.06 -8.94
N ARG A 301 -5.25 5.13 -8.13
CA ARG A 301 -6.64 5.18 -8.65
C ARG A 301 -6.89 6.37 -9.57
N LEU A 302 -6.28 7.52 -9.29
CA LEU A 302 -6.46 8.75 -10.06
C LEU A 302 -5.52 8.85 -11.27
N THR A 303 -4.42 8.10 -11.29
CA THR A 303 -3.46 8.13 -12.39
C THR A 303 -3.64 6.99 -13.36
N VAL A 304 -3.58 5.74 -12.89
CA VAL A 304 -3.45 4.56 -13.77
C VAL A 304 -4.75 4.24 -14.51
N PRO A 305 -5.91 4.03 -13.86
CA PRO A 305 -7.15 3.80 -14.60
C PRO A 305 -7.55 4.97 -15.49
N ALA A 306 -7.21 6.21 -15.10
CA ALA A 306 -7.51 7.39 -15.89
C ALA A 306 -6.71 7.45 -17.20
N SER A 307 -5.53 6.82 -17.27
CA SER A 307 -4.75 6.70 -18.51
C SER A 307 -5.05 5.41 -19.28
N GLU A 308 -5.20 4.29 -18.57
CA GLU A 308 -5.25 2.94 -19.17
C GLU A 308 -6.67 2.47 -19.51
N ASP A 309 -7.71 2.94 -18.81
CA ASP A 309 -9.11 2.61 -19.10
C ASP A 309 -10.06 3.78 -18.75
N PRO A 310 -9.98 4.90 -19.49
CA PRO A 310 -10.67 6.13 -19.13
C PRO A 310 -12.20 5.94 -19.09
N GLY A 311 -12.81 6.37 -17.99
CA GLY A 311 -14.27 6.31 -17.81
C GLY A 311 -14.80 4.98 -17.28
N TYR A 312 -13.98 3.94 -17.19
CA TYR A 312 -14.41 2.68 -16.59
C TYR A 312 -14.66 2.79 -15.08
N THR A 313 -15.77 2.20 -14.66
CA THR A 313 -16.08 1.99 -13.25
C THR A 313 -16.59 0.58 -13.03
N MET A 314 -16.00 -0.12 -12.07
CA MET A 314 -16.45 -1.44 -11.65
C MET A 314 -17.91 -1.36 -11.15
N PRO A 315 -18.80 -2.28 -11.59
CA PRO A 315 -20.16 -2.35 -11.08
C PRO A 315 -20.20 -2.42 -9.55
N LEU A 316 -21.19 -1.76 -8.93
CA LEU A 316 -21.31 -1.69 -7.47
C LEU A 316 -21.28 -3.07 -6.80
N ALA A 317 -21.94 -4.07 -7.41
CA ALA A 317 -21.90 -5.43 -6.91
C ALA A 317 -20.47 -5.99 -6.86
N GLY A 318 -19.65 -5.75 -7.88
CA GLY A 318 -18.24 -6.13 -7.92
C GLY A 318 -17.44 -5.45 -6.81
N VAL A 319 -17.62 -4.13 -6.64
CA VAL A 319 -16.97 -3.35 -5.58
C VAL A 319 -17.30 -3.91 -4.20
N VAL A 320 -18.59 -4.18 -3.94
CA VAL A 320 -19.06 -4.74 -2.66
C VAL A 320 -18.48 -6.13 -2.43
N ILE A 321 -18.49 -7.02 -3.43
CA ILE A 321 -17.95 -8.38 -3.30
C ILE A 321 -16.45 -8.34 -3.00
N VAL A 322 -15.67 -7.58 -3.78
CA VAL A 322 -14.22 -7.46 -3.58
C VAL A 322 -13.92 -6.85 -2.21
N ALA A 323 -14.64 -5.82 -1.79
CA ALA A 323 -14.47 -5.20 -0.48
C ALA A 323 -14.78 -6.19 0.66
N LEU A 324 -15.86 -6.96 0.56
CA LEU A 324 -16.22 -7.97 1.55
C LEU A 324 -15.18 -9.08 1.62
N LEU A 325 -14.66 -9.56 0.49
CA LEU A 325 -13.60 -10.56 0.45
C LEU A 325 -12.30 -10.02 1.06
N ALA A 326 -11.88 -8.81 0.71
CA ALA A 326 -10.70 -8.17 1.28
C ALA A 326 -10.83 -7.99 2.80
N VAL A 327 -12.00 -7.56 3.28
CA VAL A 327 -12.29 -7.44 4.72
C VAL A 327 -12.28 -8.82 5.39
N ALA A 328 -12.94 -9.82 4.82
CA ALA A 328 -12.98 -11.18 5.36
C ALA A 328 -11.57 -11.77 5.49
N LEU A 329 -10.76 -11.69 4.43
CA LEU A 329 -9.36 -12.13 4.46
C LEU A 329 -8.53 -11.33 5.45
N THR A 330 -8.77 -10.02 5.57
CA THR A 330 -8.10 -9.19 6.59
C THR A 330 -8.43 -9.69 8.00
N VAL A 331 -9.70 -9.93 8.30
CA VAL A 331 -10.14 -10.45 9.60
C VAL A 331 -9.53 -11.83 9.87
N VAL A 332 -9.56 -12.73 8.90
CA VAL A 332 -8.97 -14.07 9.00
C VAL A 332 -7.46 -14.00 9.18
N GLY A 333 -6.74 -13.18 8.43
CA GLY A 333 -5.29 -13.02 8.54
C GLY A 333 -4.85 -12.42 9.88
N VAL A 334 -5.64 -11.50 10.43
CA VAL A 334 -5.35 -10.80 11.69
C VAL A 334 -5.72 -11.63 12.92
N ARG A 335 -6.87 -12.31 12.90
CA ARG A 335 -7.42 -13.04 14.06
C ARG A 335 -7.14 -14.55 14.01
N GLY A 336 -6.92 -15.09 12.81
CA GLY A 336 -6.68 -16.51 12.59
C GLY A 336 -5.44 -17.00 13.33
N ARG A 337 -5.54 -18.22 13.85
CA ARG A 337 -4.42 -18.96 14.43
C ARG A 337 -4.18 -20.17 13.56
N PHE A 338 -3.11 -20.11 12.77
CA PHE A 338 -2.78 -21.18 11.83
C PHE A 338 -1.77 -22.12 12.49
N PRO A 339 -2.02 -23.44 12.47
CA PRO A 339 -1.08 -24.39 13.03
C PRO A 339 0.20 -24.41 12.19
N LEU A 340 1.34 -24.54 12.87
CA LEU A 340 2.62 -24.78 12.23
C LEU A 340 2.53 -26.07 11.40
N ALA A 341 3.07 -26.05 10.19
CA ALA A 341 3.23 -27.29 9.44
C ALA A 341 4.18 -28.22 10.20
N THR A 342 3.80 -29.49 10.32
CA THR A 342 4.66 -30.57 10.81
C THR A 342 4.91 -31.52 9.66
N GLY A 343 6.16 -31.83 9.37
CA GLY A 343 6.50 -32.77 8.30
C GLY A 343 7.75 -33.57 8.64
N ASP A 344 7.68 -34.88 8.57
CA ASP A 344 8.82 -35.76 8.89
C ASP A 344 9.63 -36.16 7.64
N GLY A 345 9.67 -35.27 6.63
CA GLY A 345 10.28 -35.54 5.33
C GLY A 345 11.71 -35.01 5.19
N ALA A 346 12.52 -35.70 4.38
CA ALA A 346 13.76 -35.15 3.86
C ALA A 346 13.48 -33.88 3.04
N VAL A 347 14.33 -32.86 3.22
CA VAL A 347 14.28 -31.59 2.47
C VAL A 347 15.35 -31.66 1.38
N PRO A 348 15.05 -31.33 0.12
CA PRO A 348 16.05 -31.27 -0.95
C PRO A 348 17.19 -30.31 -0.62
N GLY A 349 18.35 -30.51 -1.25
CA GLY A 349 19.48 -29.59 -1.10
C GLY A 349 19.12 -28.15 -1.48
N VAL A 350 19.81 -27.18 -0.89
CA VAL A 350 19.54 -25.74 -1.07
C VAL A 350 19.51 -25.30 -2.54
N GLY A 351 20.37 -25.86 -3.39
CA GLY A 351 20.39 -25.57 -4.83
C GLY A 351 19.13 -26.08 -5.55
N ALA A 352 18.64 -27.27 -5.18
CA ALA A 352 17.40 -27.82 -5.73
C ALA A 352 16.18 -26.99 -5.28
N VAL A 353 16.14 -26.54 -4.03
CA VAL A 353 15.08 -25.63 -3.55
C VAL A 353 15.09 -24.31 -4.32
N ALA A 354 16.26 -23.71 -4.57
CA ALA A 354 16.36 -22.50 -5.38
C ALA A 354 15.91 -22.73 -6.82
N GLY A 355 16.40 -23.79 -7.47
CA GLY A 355 16.02 -24.14 -8.84
C GLY A 355 14.52 -24.39 -8.99
N LEU A 356 13.93 -25.19 -8.09
CA LEU A 356 12.49 -25.48 -8.12
C LEU A 356 11.66 -24.22 -7.87
N ALA A 357 12.05 -23.36 -6.92
CA ALA A 357 11.36 -22.10 -6.69
C ALA A 357 11.40 -21.17 -7.91
N GLY A 358 12.55 -21.09 -8.59
CA GLY A 358 12.70 -20.33 -9.83
C GLY A 358 11.88 -20.90 -10.98
N LEU A 359 11.89 -22.22 -11.16
CA LEU A 359 11.08 -22.91 -12.18
C LEU A 359 9.58 -22.72 -11.95
N VAL A 360 9.12 -22.81 -10.70
CA VAL A 360 7.71 -22.56 -10.36
C VAL A 360 7.32 -21.11 -10.63
N ALA A 361 8.17 -20.14 -10.24
CA ALA A 361 7.92 -18.72 -10.50
C ALA A 361 7.86 -18.42 -12.01
N PHE A 362 8.85 -18.88 -12.77
CA PHE A 362 8.90 -18.70 -14.23
C PHE A 362 7.71 -19.39 -14.92
N GLY A 363 7.44 -20.65 -14.56
CA GLY A 363 6.34 -21.44 -15.13
C GLY A 363 4.98 -20.82 -14.83
N PHE A 364 4.75 -20.35 -13.60
CA PHE A 364 3.51 -19.67 -13.22
C PHE A 364 3.27 -18.42 -14.06
N LEU A 365 4.29 -17.56 -14.19
CA LEU A 365 4.18 -16.35 -15.00
C LEU A 365 4.01 -16.69 -16.49
N GLY A 366 4.80 -17.61 -17.04
CA GLY A 366 4.68 -18.03 -18.45
C GLY A 366 3.36 -18.69 -18.81
N MET A 367 2.67 -19.32 -17.85
CA MET A 367 1.34 -19.89 -18.08
C MET A 367 0.23 -18.83 -18.13
N LEU A 368 0.40 -17.66 -17.54
CA LEU A 368 -0.68 -16.69 -17.36
C LEU A 368 -0.44 -15.35 -18.08
N TRP A 369 0.81 -14.94 -18.20
CA TRP A 369 1.21 -13.66 -18.79
C TRP A 369 1.55 -13.86 -20.27
N PRO A 370 0.91 -13.13 -21.20
CA PRO A 370 1.21 -13.22 -22.63
C PRO A 370 2.58 -12.61 -22.97
N LEU A 371 3.37 -13.27 -23.81
CA LEU A 371 4.73 -12.81 -24.18
C LEU A 371 4.77 -12.14 -25.55
N ALA A 372 5.65 -11.14 -25.70
CA ALA A 372 6.06 -10.57 -26.99
C ALA A 372 4.88 -10.11 -27.88
N GLY A 373 3.86 -9.48 -27.28
CA GLY A 373 2.67 -9.01 -27.99
C GLY A 373 1.68 -10.11 -28.41
N ALA A 374 1.90 -11.36 -27.99
CA ALA A 374 0.92 -12.44 -28.17
C ALA A 374 -0.31 -12.19 -27.31
N LYS A 375 -1.48 -12.67 -27.76
CA LYS A 375 -2.72 -12.70 -26.96
C LYS A 375 -2.83 -13.95 -26.09
N HIS A 376 -1.79 -14.79 -26.07
CA HIS A 376 -1.82 -16.14 -25.50
C HIS A 376 -0.57 -16.40 -24.65
N SER A 377 -0.71 -17.27 -23.65
CA SER A 377 0.37 -17.69 -22.75
C SER A 377 1.54 -18.36 -23.49
N LEU A 378 2.75 -18.30 -22.93
CA LEU A 378 4.00 -18.86 -23.49
C LEU A 378 3.85 -20.31 -23.96
N PHE A 379 3.10 -21.12 -23.21
CA PHE A 379 3.05 -22.57 -23.41
C PHE A 379 1.90 -23.03 -24.30
N LEU A 380 0.97 -22.14 -24.67
CA LEU A 380 -0.21 -22.47 -25.47
C LEU A 380 -0.47 -21.41 -26.57
N PRO A 381 0.42 -21.29 -27.57
CA PRO A 381 0.39 -20.24 -28.58
C PRO A 381 -0.80 -20.31 -29.58
N GLY A 382 -1.56 -21.42 -29.60
CA GLY A 382 -2.65 -21.65 -30.55
C GLY A 382 -4.04 -21.11 -30.15
N GLY A 383 -4.15 -20.34 -29.06
CA GLY A 383 -5.38 -19.63 -28.66
C GLY A 383 -6.59 -20.48 -28.22
N GLY A 384 -6.56 -21.80 -28.42
CA GLY A 384 -7.71 -22.67 -28.15
C GLY A 384 -7.93 -23.06 -26.68
N TRP A 385 -6.97 -22.82 -25.79
CA TRP A 385 -7.02 -23.33 -24.40
C TRP A 385 -6.53 -22.38 -23.29
N PRO A 386 -6.84 -21.06 -23.26
CA PRO A 386 -6.36 -20.17 -22.19
C PRO A 386 -6.77 -20.62 -20.78
N LEU A 387 -7.95 -21.24 -20.64
CA LEU A 387 -8.41 -21.79 -19.35
C LEU A 387 -7.60 -23.01 -18.90
N LEU A 388 -6.98 -23.77 -19.82
CA LEU A 388 -6.06 -24.85 -19.46
C LEU A 388 -4.76 -24.27 -18.88
N ALA A 389 -4.29 -23.14 -19.42
CA ALA A 389 -3.17 -22.40 -18.86
C ALA A 389 -3.48 -21.92 -17.43
N VAL A 390 -4.68 -21.37 -17.22
CA VAL A 390 -5.17 -20.95 -15.90
C VAL A 390 -5.24 -22.14 -14.93
N ALA A 391 -5.82 -23.26 -15.35
CA ALA A 391 -5.91 -24.47 -14.53
C ALA A 391 -4.52 -25.05 -14.21
N GLY A 392 -3.61 -25.08 -15.18
CA GLY A 392 -2.22 -25.51 -15.01
C GLY A 392 -1.46 -24.63 -14.02
N ALA A 393 -1.60 -23.31 -14.11
CA ALA A 393 -0.99 -22.37 -13.18
C ALA A 393 -1.56 -22.53 -11.76
N ALA A 394 -2.88 -22.71 -11.62
CA ALA A 394 -3.51 -22.99 -10.34
C ALA A 394 -3.00 -24.30 -9.72
N ALA A 395 -2.89 -25.36 -10.53
CA ALA A 395 -2.35 -26.65 -10.10
C ALA A 395 -0.88 -26.54 -9.68
N LEU A 396 -0.07 -25.79 -10.43
CA LEU A 396 1.34 -25.53 -10.13
C LEU A 396 1.50 -24.81 -8.78
N VAL A 397 0.71 -23.76 -8.54
CA VAL A 397 0.72 -23.02 -7.26
C VAL A 397 0.23 -23.90 -6.10
N ALA A 398 -0.81 -24.71 -6.31
CA ALA A 398 -1.31 -25.63 -5.29
C ALA A 398 -0.27 -26.70 -4.92
N ALA A 399 0.35 -27.33 -5.93
CA ALA A 399 1.41 -28.32 -5.74
C ALA A 399 2.65 -27.70 -5.07
N GLY A 400 3.10 -26.54 -5.56
CA GLY A 400 4.22 -25.80 -4.97
C GLY A 400 3.96 -25.42 -3.52
N SER A 401 2.76 -24.92 -3.21
CA SER A 401 2.36 -24.58 -1.83
C SER A 401 2.30 -25.79 -0.92
N TYR A 402 1.77 -26.92 -1.40
CA TYR A 402 1.74 -28.17 -0.65
C TYR A 402 3.15 -28.69 -0.33
N VAL A 403 4.02 -28.72 -1.34
CA VAL A 403 5.42 -29.15 -1.20
C VAL A 403 6.19 -28.22 -0.26
N LEU A 404 6.06 -26.90 -0.44
CA LEU A 404 6.70 -25.91 0.42
C LEU A 404 6.22 -26.03 1.87
N ARG A 405 4.92 -26.26 2.09
CA ARG A 405 4.36 -26.50 3.42
C ARG A 405 4.96 -27.76 4.07
N ARG A 406 5.12 -28.84 3.32
CA ARG A 406 5.75 -30.07 3.82
C ARG A 406 7.22 -29.85 4.19
N TRP A 407 7.97 -29.18 3.32
CA TRP A 407 9.40 -28.92 3.55
C TRP A 407 9.61 -28.00 4.74
N THR A 408 8.86 -26.89 4.82
CA THR A 408 8.98 -25.92 5.91
C THR A 408 8.56 -26.48 7.27
N GLY A 409 7.72 -27.52 7.30
CA GLY A 409 7.38 -28.27 8.50
C GLY A 409 8.44 -29.26 8.97
N SER A 410 9.47 -29.53 8.15
CA SER A 410 10.55 -30.45 8.49
C SER A 410 11.61 -29.82 9.39
N ALA A 411 12.11 -30.60 10.34
CA ALA A 411 13.24 -30.21 11.19
C ALA A 411 14.54 -29.97 10.40
N ALA A 412 14.63 -30.48 9.17
CA ALA A 412 15.75 -30.26 8.26
C ALA A 412 15.67 -28.91 7.52
N TRP A 413 14.53 -28.21 7.54
CA TRP A 413 14.40 -26.88 6.95
C TRP A 413 15.20 -25.85 7.74
N THR A 414 15.95 -25.01 7.03
CA THR A 414 16.85 -24.03 7.63
C THR A 414 16.71 -22.67 6.96
N ARG A 415 17.36 -21.66 7.54
CA ARG A 415 17.45 -20.32 6.95
C ARG A 415 18.01 -20.35 5.53
N ARG A 416 18.99 -21.23 5.25
CA ARG A 416 19.57 -21.40 3.91
C ARG A 416 18.51 -21.83 2.90
N HIS A 417 17.64 -22.79 3.25
CA HIS A 417 16.55 -23.20 2.37
C HIS A 417 15.54 -22.07 2.10
N THR A 418 15.25 -21.25 3.12
CA THR A 418 14.34 -20.11 2.94
C THR A 418 14.93 -19.03 2.05
N LEU A 419 16.23 -18.70 2.23
CA LEU A 419 16.96 -17.80 1.34
C LEU A 419 17.00 -18.36 -0.09
N ALA A 420 17.31 -19.65 -0.24
CA ALA A 420 17.32 -20.33 -1.53
C ALA A 420 15.96 -20.24 -2.23
N ALA A 421 14.85 -20.48 -1.52
CA ALA A 421 13.51 -20.35 -2.08
C ALA A 421 13.21 -18.90 -2.52
N CYS A 422 13.52 -17.90 -1.70
CA CYS A 422 13.27 -16.49 -2.03
C CYS A 422 14.10 -16.02 -3.24
N PHE A 423 15.42 -16.22 -3.20
CA PHE A 423 16.30 -15.80 -4.29
C PHE A 423 16.09 -16.62 -5.56
N GLY A 424 15.81 -17.91 -5.44
CA GLY A 424 15.45 -18.76 -6.57
C GLY A 424 14.18 -18.28 -7.27
N ALA A 425 13.11 -18.02 -6.50
CA ALA A 425 11.87 -17.46 -7.03
C ALA A 425 12.09 -16.09 -7.70
N LEU A 426 12.88 -15.19 -7.09
CA LEU A 426 13.20 -13.88 -7.66
C LEU A 426 13.99 -13.98 -8.96
N VAL A 427 14.96 -14.89 -9.05
CA VAL A 427 15.71 -15.12 -10.29
C VAL A 427 14.78 -15.65 -11.38
N GLY A 428 13.96 -16.67 -11.10
CA GLY A 428 12.99 -17.19 -12.07
C GLY A 428 11.98 -16.13 -12.54
N HIS A 429 11.52 -15.30 -11.61
CA HIS A 429 10.68 -14.13 -11.87
C HIS A 429 11.35 -13.11 -12.80
N THR A 430 12.60 -12.73 -12.52
CA THR A 430 13.32 -11.74 -13.36
C THR A 430 13.72 -12.33 -14.72
N LEU A 431 14.02 -13.63 -14.79
CA LEU A 431 14.27 -14.30 -16.06
C LEU A 431 13.02 -14.36 -16.94
N PHE A 432 11.83 -14.51 -16.34
CA PHE A 432 10.57 -14.36 -17.06
C PHE A 432 10.42 -12.92 -17.59
N ALA A 433 10.65 -11.91 -16.73
CA ALA A 433 10.62 -10.51 -17.13
C ALA A 433 11.56 -10.20 -18.30
N LEU A 434 12.77 -10.75 -18.28
CA LEU A 434 13.74 -10.58 -19.36
C LEU A 434 13.22 -11.11 -20.70
N ALA A 435 12.45 -12.20 -20.68
CA ALA A 435 11.86 -12.79 -21.88
C ALA A 435 10.57 -12.06 -22.34
N GLY A 436 9.85 -11.42 -21.43
CA GLY A 436 8.49 -10.94 -21.66
C GLY A 436 8.25 -9.45 -21.64
N ASN A 437 9.00 -8.72 -20.82
CA ASN A 437 8.75 -7.32 -20.50
C ASN A 437 9.93 -6.41 -20.89
N ALA A 438 10.98 -6.96 -21.50
CA ALA A 438 12.10 -6.18 -22.00
C ALA A 438 11.74 -5.55 -23.37
N ASP A 439 11.27 -4.30 -23.35
CA ASP A 439 10.88 -3.57 -24.56
C ASP A 439 12.08 -3.12 -25.40
N THR A 440 13.21 -2.85 -24.74
CA THR A 440 14.42 -2.34 -25.38
C THR A 440 15.68 -3.11 -24.96
N ILE A 441 16.77 -2.99 -25.74
CA ILE A 441 18.07 -3.57 -25.38
C ILE A 441 18.55 -3.06 -24.00
N PRO A 442 18.47 -1.75 -23.68
CA PRO A 442 18.75 -1.26 -22.33
C PRO A 442 17.95 -1.95 -21.22
N ASP A 443 16.64 -2.18 -21.42
CA ASP A 443 15.79 -2.86 -20.44
C ASP A 443 16.22 -4.33 -20.27
N ALA A 444 16.54 -5.02 -21.36
CA ALA A 444 17.07 -6.38 -21.31
C ALA A 444 18.40 -6.44 -20.53
N VAL A 445 19.34 -5.55 -20.83
CA VAL A 445 20.64 -5.47 -20.10
C VAL A 445 20.41 -5.17 -18.62
N PHE A 446 19.48 -4.26 -18.31
CA PHE A 446 19.12 -3.93 -16.94
C PHE A 446 18.54 -5.13 -16.18
N LEU A 447 17.61 -5.87 -16.78
CA LEU A 447 17.02 -7.07 -16.18
C LEU A 447 18.03 -8.22 -16.03
N VAL A 448 18.95 -8.40 -16.99
CA VAL A 448 20.09 -9.33 -16.85
C VAL A 448 20.94 -8.95 -15.64
N ALA A 449 21.26 -7.66 -15.47
CA ALA A 449 22.02 -7.18 -14.32
C ALA A 449 21.29 -7.42 -13.00
N ILE A 450 19.97 -7.22 -12.94
CA ILE A 450 19.14 -7.54 -11.77
C ILE A 450 19.15 -9.04 -11.47
N ALA A 451 18.92 -9.89 -12.47
CA ALA A 451 18.90 -11.34 -12.29
C ALA A 451 20.26 -11.86 -11.79
N ALA A 452 21.36 -11.43 -12.43
CA ALA A 452 22.71 -11.79 -12.03
C ALA A 452 23.06 -11.27 -10.63
N GLY A 453 22.72 -10.01 -10.33
CA GLY A 453 22.94 -9.40 -9.02
C GLY A 453 22.16 -10.13 -7.91
N THR A 454 20.89 -10.47 -8.18
CA THR A 454 20.03 -11.24 -7.27
C THR A 454 20.61 -12.62 -7.00
N GLY A 455 21.07 -13.32 -8.05
CA GLY A 455 21.75 -14.61 -7.92
C GLY A 455 23.05 -14.52 -7.12
N ALA A 456 23.89 -13.51 -7.37
CA ALA A 456 25.14 -13.31 -6.66
C ALA A 456 24.93 -12.97 -5.17
N VAL A 457 23.98 -12.08 -4.86
CA VAL A 457 23.59 -11.76 -3.48
C VAL A 457 23.04 -13.00 -2.78
N GLY A 458 22.19 -13.78 -3.46
CA GLY A 458 21.67 -15.05 -2.95
C GLY A 458 22.77 -16.06 -2.63
N ALA A 459 23.70 -16.28 -3.56
CA ALA A 459 24.83 -17.20 -3.38
C ALA A 459 25.73 -16.76 -2.21
N ARG A 460 26.03 -15.45 -2.09
CA ARG A 460 26.81 -14.90 -0.97
C ARG A 460 26.07 -15.07 0.36
N ALA A 461 24.77 -14.80 0.39
CA ALA A 461 23.94 -14.97 1.59
C ALA A 461 23.88 -16.44 2.05
N LEU A 462 23.84 -17.39 1.11
CA LEU A 462 23.90 -18.82 1.38
C LEU A 462 25.27 -19.25 1.95
N GLY A 463 26.37 -18.67 1.43
CA GLY A 463 27.73 -18.93 1.91
C GLY A 463 28.01 -18.39 3.31
N TRP A 464 27.49 -17.20 3.64
CA TRP A 464 27.69 -16.55 4.94
C TRP A 464 26.80 -17.08 6.07
N SER A 465 25.62 -17.57 5.73
CA SER A 465 24.70 -18.11 6.73
C SER A 465 25.30 -19.40 7.27
N ALA A 466 25.79 -19.46 8.52
CA ALA A 466 26.12 -20.75 9.14
C ALA A 466 24.89 -21.68 9.09
N PRO A 467 25.05 -23.02 9.09
CA PRO A 467 23.95 -23.96 9.26
C PRO A 467 23.38 -23.90 10.69
N CYS A 468 23.14 -22.69 11.22
CA CYS A 468 22.35 -22.51 12.41
C CYS A 468 20.93 -22.95 12.09
N ARG A 469 20.39 -23.84 12.93
CA ARG A 469 18.99 -24.26 12.91
C ARG A 469 18.11 -23.05 13.20
N PHE A 470 17.80 -22.30 12.15
CA PHE A 470 16.69 -21.36 12.20
C PHE A 470 15.43 -22.21 12.13
N ARG A 471 14.92 -22.62 13.29
CA ARG A 471 13.51 -23.00 13.37
C ARG A 471 12.72 -21.71 13.20
N PRO A 472 11.84 -21.60 12.19
CA PRO A 472 10.83 -20.56 12.14
C PRO A 472 9.84 -20.78 13.29
N ARG A 473 10.26 -20.60 14.57
CA ARG A 473 9.45 -20.88 15.76
C ARG A 473 8.15 -20.05 15.81
N ARG A 474 7.98 -19.09 14.88
CA ARG A 474 6.76 -18.28 14.63
C ARG A 474 6.61 -17.84 13.15
N PHE A 475 7.19 -18.59 12.21
CA PHE A 475 7.33 -18.18 10.81
C PHE A 475 6.79 -19.20 9.80
N VAL A 476 6.05 -20.22 10.25
CA VAL A 476 5.17 -21.03 9.40
C VAL A 476 3.76 -20.85 9.94
#